data_AF-O65072-F1
#
_entry.id   AF-O65072-F1
#
_cell.length_a   1.000
_cell.length_b   1.000
_cell.length_c   1.000
_cell.angle_alpha   90.00
_cell.angle_beta   90.00
_cell.angle_gamma   90.00
#
_symmetry.space_group_name_H-M   'P 1'
#
loop_
_entity.id
_entity.type
_entity.pdbx_description
1 polymer ?
#
loop_
_entity_poly.entity_id
_entity_poly.type
_entity_poly.pdbx_seq_one_letter_code
_entity_poly.pdbx_strand_id
1 'polypeptide(L)'
;SKGIDKAKNLFEEGGDWERKNRLKVYEGLYCMSTRNFKKAAELFLDSISTFTTYELFPYDNFIFYTVLTSIISLDRVSLKQKVVDAPEILAVISKIPHLSDFLNSLYGCQYKSFFVAFAGLTDQIRLDRYLHPHFRYYMREVRTVVYSQFLESYKSVTMEAMARAFGVSVDFIDRELSRFIAAGRLHCKIDKVVGVLETNRPDAKNALYQATIKQGDFLLNRIQKLSRVIDL
;
A
#
# COMPACT_ATOMS: atom_id res chain seq x y z
N SER A 1 3.43 7.15 -20.75
CA SER A 1 4.36 8.21 -20.32
C SER A 1 4.26 9.44 -21.21
N LYS A 2 4.57 9.37 -22.51
CA LYS A 2 4.63 10.55 -23.41
C LYS A 2 3.42 11.49 -23.42
N GLY A 3 2.19 11.00 -23.22
CA GLY A 3 0.98 11.83 -23.17
C GLY A 3 0.84 12.62 -21.86
N ILE A 4 1.17 12.01 -20.72
CA ILE A 4 1.14 12.67 -19.40
C ILE A 4 2.26 13.69 -19.31
N ASP A 5 3.45 13.37 -19.84
CA ASP A 5 4.59 14.28 -19.83
C ASP A 5 4.33 15.52 -20.69
N LYS A 6 3.72 15.35 -21.87
CA LYS A 6 3.26 16.49 -22.69
C LYS A 6 2.19 17.32 -21.99
N ALA A 7 1.23 16.67 -21.33
CA ALA A 7 0.20 17.37 -20.58
C ALA A 7 0.80 18.20 -19.44
N LYS A 8 1.76 17.65 -18.68
CA LYS A 8 2.45 18.37 -17.61
C LYS A 8 3.12 19.65 -18.11
N ASN A 9 3.84 19.57 -19.22
CA ASN A 9 4.50 20.74 -19.82
C ASN A 9 3.46 21.81 -20.22
N LEU A 10 2.33 21.41 -20.80
CA LEU A 10 1.24 22.34 -21.16
C LEU A 10 0.58 23.00 -19.93
N PHE A 11 0.61 22.36 -18.76
CA PHE A 11 0.07 22.94 -17.53
C PHE A 11 1.06 23.87 -16.81
N GLU A 12 2.36 23.73 -17.04
CA GLU A 12 3.37 24.68 -16.54
C GLU A 12 3.33 26.01 -17.30
N GLU A 13 2.88 26.00 -18.56
CA GLU A 13 2.73 27.20 -19.41
C GLU A 13 1.47 28.03 -19.11
N GLY A 14 0.59 27.53 -18.22
CA GLY A 14 -0.61 28.24 -17.76
C GLY A 14 -1.88 27.48 -18.07
N GLY A 15 -2.36 26.69 -17.10
CA GLY A 15 -3.59 25.91 -17.25
C GLY A 15 -4.57 26.06 -16.08
N ASP A 16 -5.86 25.92 -16.42
CA ASP A 16 -6.96 25.97 -15.47
C ASP A 16 -6.81 24.94 -14.35
N TRP A 17 -7.06 25.37 -13.12
CA TRP A 17 -6.91 24.55 -11.93
C TRP A 17 -7.78 23.27 -11.97
N GLU A 18 -8.97 23.34 -12.55
CA GLU A 18 -9.85 22.17 -12.72
C GLU A 18 -9.20 21.11 -13.62
N ARG A 19 -8.60 21.53 -14.74
CA ARG A 19 -7.91 20.62 -15.67
C ARG A 19 -6.67 19.99 -15.04
N LYS A 20 -5.99 20.71 -14.16
CA LYS A 20 -4.87 20.19 -13.35
C LYS A 20 -5.33 19.09 -12.40
N ASN A 21 -6.49 19.23 -11.76
CA ASN A 21 -7.04 18.19 -10.88
C ASN A 21 -7.46 16.94 -11.67
N ARG A 22 -8.05 17.11 -12.86
CA ARG A 22 -8.35 15.97 -13.74
C ARG A 22 -7.07 15.22 -14.13
N LEU A 23 -6.00 15.95 -14.45
CA LEU A 23 -4.70 15.34 -14.75
C LEU A 23 -4.16 14.54 -13.56
N LYS A 24 -4.27 15.04 -12.33
CA LYS A 24 -3.84 14.30 -11.13
C LYS A 24 -4.55 12.95 -11.00
N VAL A 25 -5.86 12.89 -11.30
CA VAL A 25 -6.61 11.63 -11.26
C VAL A 25 -6.14 10.67 -12.37
N TYR A 26 -5.90 11.17 -13.59
CA TYR A 26 -5.34 10.36 -14.68
C TYR A 26 -3.94 9.82 -14.36
N GLU A 27 -3.08 10.65 -13.78
CA GLU A 27 -1.74 10.26 -13.34
C GLU A 27 -1.81 9.25 -12.18
N GLY A 28 -2.69 9.48 -11.20
CA GLY A 28 -2.92 8.56 -10.10
C GLY A 28 -3.36 7.17 -10.56
N LEU A 29 -4.28 7.12 -11.54
CA LEU A 29 -4.72 5.87 -12.16
C LEU A 29 -3.59 5.15 -12.90
N TYR A 30 -2.76 5.90 -13.63
CA TYR A 30 -1.58 5.34 -14.29
C TYR A 30 -0.53 4.83 -13.28
N CYS A 31 -0.30 5.56 -12.19
CA CYS A 31 0.57 5.14 -11.09
C CYS A 31 0.05 3.87 -10.42
N MET A 32 -1.26 3.74 -10.22
CA MET A 32 -1.89 2.52 -9.72
C MET A 32 -1.66 1.33 -10.67
N SER A 33 -1.83 1.54 -11.97
CA SER A 33 -1.58 0.52 -13.01
C SER A 33 -0.09 0.14 -13.17
N THR A 34 0.85 0.98 -12.71
CA THR A 34 2.29 0.70 -12.74
C THR A 34 2.84 0.22 -11.39
N ARG A 35 1.94 -0.11 -10.45
CA ARG A 35 2.23 -0.56 -9.06
C ARG A 35 2.87 0.49 -8.15
N ASN A 36 2.86 1.76 -8.54
CA ASN A 36 3.35 2.85 -7.70
C ASN A 36 2.22 3.39 -6.81
N PHE A 37 1.87 2.63 -5.78
CA PHE A 37 0.77 2.96 -4.88
C PHE A 37 1.04 4.20 -4.03
N LYS A 38 2.31 4.47 -3.69
CA LYS A 38 2.69 5.65 -2.89
C LYS A 38 2.32 6.95 -3.56
N LYS A 39 2.78 7.13 -4.81
CA LYS A 39 2.44 8.31 -5.60
C LYS A 39 0.95 8.36 -5.92
N ALA A 40 0.33 7.21 -6.21
CA ALA A 40 -1.11 7.16 -6.48
C ALA A 40 -1.94 7.62 -5.27
N ALA A 41 -1.58 7.21 -4.05
CA ALA A 41 -2.25 7.63 -2.83
C ALA A 41 -2.15 9.15 -2.62
N GLU A 42 -0.95 9.73 -2.76
CA GLU A 42 -0.76 11.19 -2.65
C GLU A 42 -1.62 11.96 -3.66
N LEU A 43 -1.60 11.56 -4.93
CA LEU A 43 -2.38 12.21 -5.98
C LEU A 43 -3.89 12.06 -5.80
N PHE A 44 -4.35 10.90 -5.32
CA PHE A 44 -5.76 10.67 -5.06
C PHE A 44 -6.27 11.43 -3.84
N LEU A 45 -5.51 11.47 -2.74
CA LEU A 45 -5.87 12.23 -1.53
C LEU A 45 -6.00 13.73 -1.80
N ASP A 46 -5.11 14.29 -2.62
CA ASP A 46 -5.17 15.70 -3.04
C ASP A 46 -6.41 16.01 -3.90
N SER A 47 -6.98 15.00 -4.56
CA SER A 47 -8.03 15.17 -5.57
C SER A 47 -9.42 14.79 -5.07
N ILE A 48 -9.58 14.41 -3.79
CA ILE A 48 -10.89 14.00 -3.23
C ILE A 48 -11.89 15.15 -3.19
N SER A 49 -11.46 16.31 -2.73
CA SER A 49 -12.32 17.49 -2.55
C SER A 49 -12.75 18.16 -3.85
N THR A 50 -12.10 17.79 -4.97
CA THR A 50 -12.17 18.52 -6.25
C THR A 50 -12.45 17.59 -7.42
N PHE A 51 -13.01 16.42 -7.12
CA PHE A 51 -13.26 15.39 -8.11
C PHE A 51 -14.33 15.82 -9.13
N THR A 52 -13.93 15.90 -10.40
CA THR A 52 -14.83 16.24 -11.52
C THR A 52 -14.74 15.25 -12.69
N THR A 53 -13.94 14.18 -12.57
CA THR A 53 -13.68 13.21 -13.65
C THR A 53 -14.70 12.07 -13.67
N TYR A 54 -15.95 12.37 -14.00
CA TYR A 54 -16.99 11.35 -14.16
C TYR A 54 -16.85 10.49 -15.42
N GLU A 55 -15.97 10.89 -16.34
CA GLU A 55 -15.67 10.16 -17.59
C GLU A 55 -14.96 8.82 -17.34
N LEU A 56 -14.21 8.70 -16.23
CA LEU A 56 -13.46 7.50 -15.90
C LEU A 56 -14.28 6.50 -15.07
N PHE A 57 -14.82 6.97 -13.95
CA PHE A 57 -15.57 6.16 -13.00
C PHE A 57 -16.41 7.07 -12.08
N PRO A 58 -17.48 6.54 -11.47
CA PRO A 58 -18.27 7.27 -10.48
C PRO A 58 -17.44 7.59 -9.24
N TYR A 59 -17.87 8.62 -8.49
CA TYR A 59 -17.19 9.08 -7.27
C TYR A 59 -17.02 7.96 -6.22
N ASP A 60 -17.98 7.03 -6.13
CA ASP A 60 -17.91 5.89 -5.22
C ASP A 60 -16.68 5.01 -5.51
N ASN A 61 -16.41 4.72 -6.79
CA ASN A 61 -15.24 3.96 -7.20
C ASN A 61 -13.93 4.75 -7.00
N PHE A 62 -13.99 6.08 -7.10
CA PHE A 62 -12.84 6.93 -6.80
C PHE A 62 -12.40 6.80 -5.34
N ILE A 63 -13.38 6.87 -4.43
CA ILE A 63 -13.12 6.73 -3.00
C ILE A 63 -12.63 5.33 -2.68
N PHE A 64 -13.20 4.30 -3.31
CA PHE A 64 -12.70 2.93 -3.19
C PHE A 64 -11.21 2.83 -3.52
N TYR A 65 -10.78 3.34 -4.68
CA TYR A 65 -9.36 3.30 -5.05
C TYR A 65 -8.49 4.13 -4.10
N THR A 66 -8.96 5.30 -3.69
CA THR A 66 -8.24 6.17 -2.76
C THR A 66 -7.98 5.49 -1.43
N VAL A 67 -8.98 4.80 -0.87
CA VAL A 67 -8.84 4.05 0.39
C VAL A 67 -7.87 2.87 0.21
N LEU A 68 -8.00 2.10 -0.88
CA LEU A 68 -7.14 0.94 -1.12
C LEU A 68 -5.67 1.33 -1.28
N THR A 69 -5.36 2.38 -2.04
CA THR A 69 -3.98 2.85 -2.23
C THR A 69 -3.41 3.49 -0.97
N SER A 70 -4.25 4.17 -0.19
CA SER A 70 -3.86 4.81 1.06
C SER A 70 -3.45 3.81 2.14
N ILE A 71 -4.14 2.67 2.25
CA ILE A 71 -3.83 1.62 3.24
C ILE A 71 -2.43 1.01 3.03
N ILE A 72 -1.98 0.92 1.79
CA ILE A 72 -0.62 0.39 1.49
C ILE A 72 0.46 1.44 1.72
N SER A 73 0.12 2.72 1.53
CA SER A 73 1.12 3.77 1.33
C SER A 73 1.34 4.64 2.55
N LEU A 74 0.28 4.91 3.32
CA LEU A 74 0.32 5.81 4.47
C LEU A 74 0.65 5.05 5.75
N ASP A 75 1.33 5.74 6.65
CA ASP A 75 1.48 5.34 8.03
C ASP A 75 0.17 5.54 8.82
N ARG A 76 0.05 4.87 9.97
CA ARG A 76 -1.17 4.86 10.78
C ARG A 76 -1.63 6.27 11.22
N VAL A 77 -0.70 7.19 11.46
CA VAL A 77 -1.02 8.55 11.91
C VAL A 77 -1.61 9.36 10.74
N SER A 78 -0.94 9.34 9.59
CA SER A 78 -1.44 10.00 8.39
C SER A 78 -2.74 9.40 7.88
N LEU A 79 -2.90 8.08 7.99
CA LEU A 79 -4.12 7.38 7.57
C LEU A 79 -5.34 7.82 8.39
N LYS A 80 -5.16 8.06 9.70
CA LYS A 80 -6.24 8.59 10.53
C LYS A 80 -6.67 9.98 10.06
N GLN A 81 -5.70 10.90 9.97
CA GLN A 81 -5.99 12.30 9.65
C GLN A 81 -6.55 12.50 8.24
N LYS A 82 -6.00 11.77 7.25
CA LYS A 82 -6.34 11.98 5.84
C LYS A 82 -7.47 11.10 5.33
N VAL A 83 -7.75 9.96 5.98
CA VAL A 83 -8.69 8.96 5.45
C VAL A 83 -9.82 8.65 6.43
N VAL A 84 -9.51 8.34 7.70
CA VAL A 84 -10.52 7.95 8.71
C VAL A 84 -11.40 9.14 9.08
N ASP A 85 -10.77 10.29 9.36
CA ASP A 85 -11.47 11.49 9.82
C ASP A 85 -11.98 12.37 8.66
N ALA A 86 -11.73 11.96 7.41
CA ALA A 86 -12.10 12.73 6.23
C ALA A 86 -13.62 12.66 5.95
N PRO A 87 -14.35 13.78 5.98
CA PRO A 87 -15.80 13.78 5.86
C PRO A 87 -16.29 13.30 4.49
N GLU A 88 -15.52 13.59 3.44
CA GLU A 88 -15.79 13.18 2.07
C GLU A 88 -15.81 11.65 1.92
N ILE A 89 -14.89 10.98 2.61
CA ILE A 89 -14.79 9.51 2.60
C ILE A 89 -15.89 8.92 3.48
N LEU A 90 -16.10 9.46 4.69
CA LEU A 90 -17.14 8.98 5.61
C LEU A 90 -18.55 9.03 5.01
N ALA A 91 -18.85 10.04 4.17
CA ALA A 91 -20.14 10.17 3.51
C ALA A 91 -20.43 9.05 2.49
N VAL A 92 -19.39 8.47 1.88
CA VAL A 92 -19.53 7.50 0.78
C VAL A 92 -19.17 6.08 1.21
N ILE A 93 -18.34 5.91 2.26
CA ILE A 93 -17.86 4.61 2.73
C ILE A 93 -19.02 3.68 3.15
N SER A 94 -20.15 4.25 3.57
CA SER A 94 -21.37 3.50 3.94
C SER A 94 -22.09 2.86 2.75
N LYS A 95 -21.87 3.37 1.54
CA LYS A 95 -22.47 2.83 0.30
C LYS A 95 -21.72 1.60 -0.22
N ILE A 96 -20.45 1.47 0.12
CA ILE A 96 -19.57 0.40 -0.37
C ILE A 96 -19.53 -0.70 0.69
N PRO A 97 -19.95 -1.93 0.37
CA PRO A 97 -19.97 -3.01 1.35
C PRO A 97 -18.54 -3.33 1.80
N HIS A 98 -18.38 -3.63 3.10
CA HIS A 98 -17.13 -4.02 3.75
C HIS A 98 -16.00 -2.98 3.83
N LEU A 99 -16.07 -1.86 3.10
CA LEU A 99 -15.00 -0.84 3.10
C LEU A 99 -14.89 -0.10 4.45
N SER A 100 -16.02 0.21 5.07
CA SER A 100 -16.06 0.85 6.40
C SER A 100 -15.42 -0.04 7.46
N ASP A 101 -15.79 -1.31 7.47
CA ASP A 101 -15.31 -2.28 8.44
C ASP A 101 -13.84 -2.55 8.22
N PHE A 102 -13.39 -2.63 6.96
CA PHE A 102 -11.98 -2.81 6.59
C PHE A 102 -11.09 -1.68 7.13
N LEU A 103 -11.52 -0.43 6.98
CA LEU A 103 -10.74 0.73 7.42
C LEU A 103 -10.77 0.90 8.95
N ASN A 104 -11.95 0.80 9.56
CA ASN A 104 -12.12 0.97 11.00
C ASN A 104 -11.50 -0.18 11.80
N SER A 105 -11.59 -1.43 11.32
CA SER A 105 -10.98 -2.59 11.99
C SER A 105 -9.46 -2.52 12.00
N LEU A 106 -8.83 -2.02 10.92
CA LEU A 106 -7.39 -1.80 10.86
C LEU A 106 -6.95 -0.74 11.87
N TYR A 107 -7.70 0.38 11.95
CA TYR A 107 -7.40 1.45 12.90
C TYR A 107 -7.62 1.02 14.36
N GLY A 108 -8.73 0.33 14.62
CA GLY A 108 -9.12 -0.21 15.93
C GLY A 108 -8.36 -1.48 16.36
N CYS A 109 -7.39 -1.94 15.56
CA CYS A 109 -6.59 -3.14 15.82
C CYS A 109 -7.42 -4.43 16.01
N GLN A 110 -8.58 -4.51 15.35
CA GLN A 110 -9.46 -5.69 15.37
C GLN A 110 -9.15 -6.58 14.17
N TYR A 111 -8.11 -7.40 14.28
CA TYR A 111 -7.59 -8.15 13.14
C TYR A 111 -8.54 -9.24 12.61
N LYS A 112 -9.34 -9.86 13.48
CA LYS A 112 -10.31 -10.89 13.06
C LYS A 112 -11.39 -10.32 12.13
N SER A 113 -11.99 -9.18 12.49
CA SER A 113 -13.00 -8.51 11.64
C SER A 113 -12.36 -7.97 10.37
N PHE A 114 -11.12 -7.47 10.46
CA PHE A 114 -10.34 -7.05 9.30
C PHE A 114 -10.20 -8.15 8.25
N PHE A 115 -9.82 -9.38 8.63
CA PHE A 115 -9.66 -10.48 7.67
C PHE A 115 -10.98 -10.88 6.99
N VAL A 116 -12.10 -10.79 7.72
CA VAL A 116 -13.44 -11.05 7.15
C VAL A 116 -13.83 -9.97 6.16
N ALA A 117 -13.69 -8.70 6.53
CA ALA A 117 -13.98 -7.57 5.64
C ALA A 117 -13.06 -7.58 4.40
N PHE A 118 -11.77 -7.90 4.62
CA PHE A 118 -10.80 -8.04 3.56
C PHE A 118 -11.17 -9.15 2.57
N ALA A 119 -11.64 -10.31 3.03
CA ALA A 119 -12.11 -11.36 2.15
C ALA A 119 -13.27 -10.88 1.26
N GLY A 120 -14.25 -10.17 1.81
CA GLY A 120 -15.36 -9.60 1.03
C GLY A 120 -14.92 -8.57 -0.01
N LEU A 121 -13.94 -7.71 0.33
CA LEU A 121 -13.36 -6.76 -0.62
C LEU A 121 -12.60 -7.44 -1.76
N THR A 122 -12.00 -8.62 -1.52
CA THR A 122 -11.14 -9.24 -2.52
C THR A 122 -11.89 -9.70 -3.77
N ASP A 123 -13.17 -10.02 -3.65
CA ASP A 123 -14.01 -10.35 -4.81
C ASP A 123 -14.22 -9.12 -5.71
N GLN A 124 -14.43 -7.94 -5.13
CA GLN A 124 -14.56 -6.68 -5.88
C GLN A 124 -13.25 -6.33 -6.59
N ILE A 125 -12.12 -6.40 -5.89
CA ILE A 125 -10.79 -6.11 -6.47
C ILE A 125 -10.45 -7.07 -7.61
N ARG A 126 -10.94 -8.32 -7.54
CA ARG A 126 -10.74 -9.32 -8.58
C ARG A 126 -11.57 -9.04 -9.83
N LEU A 127 -12.77 -8.50 -9.68
CA LEU A 127 -13.64 -8.14 -10.81
C LEU A 127 -13.23 -6.81 -11.47
N ASP A 128 -12.47 -5.97 -10.76
CA ASP A 128 -12.04 -4.67 -11.26
C ASP A 128 -11.00 -4.75 -12.38
N ARG A 129 -11.26 -3.99 -13.46
CA ARG A 129 -10.39 -3.91 -14.65
C ARG A 129 -8.96 -3.47 -14.34
N TYR A 130 -8.79 -2.48 -13.46
CA TYR A 130 -7.47 -1.88 -13.18
C TYR A 130 -6.66 -2.65 -12.13
N LEU A 131 -7.33 -3.27 -11.16
CA LEU A 131 -6.68 -3.95 -10.04
C LEU A 131 -6.50 -5.45 -10.28
N HIS A 132 -7.29 -6.09 -11.15
CA HIS A 132 -7.19 -7.52 -11.43
C HIS A 132 -5.75 -8.01 -11.76
N PRO A 133 -4.98 -7.34 -12.65
CA PRO A 133 -3.59 -7.75 -12.93
C PRO A 133 -2.64 -7.63 -11.73
N HIS A 134 -3.01 -6.83 -10.73
CA HIS A 134 -2.20 -6.52 -9.55
C HIS A 134 -2.77 -7.11 -8.26
N PHE A 135 -3.85 -7.90 -8.35
CA PHE A 135 -4.55 -8.49 -7.23
C PHE A 135 -3.62 -9.23 -6.24
N ARG A 136 -2.76 -10.11 -6.75
CA ARG A 136 -1.81 -10.86 -5.92
C ARG A 136 -0.80 -9.97 -5.21
N TYR A 137 -0.40 -8.88 -5.86
CA TYR A 137 0.51 -7.91 -5.29
C TYR A 137 -0.19 -7.15 -4.16
N TYR A 138 -1.38 -6.61 -4.43
CA TYR A 138 -2.20 -5.90 -3.46
C TYR A 138 -2.44 -6.75 -2.19
N MET A 139 -2.87 -8.01 -2.37
CA MET A 139 -3.10 -8.93 -1.26
C MET A 139 -1.88 -9.10 -0.35
N ARG A 140 -0.72 -9.24 -0.97
CA ARG A 140 0.54 -9.45 -0.26
C ARG A 140 0.97 -8.20 0.51
N GLU A 141 0.82 -7.03 -0.09
CA GLU A 141 1.18 -5.76 0.54
C GLU A 141 0.29 -5.44 1.74
N VAL A 142 -1.03 -5.58 1.60
CA VAL A 142 -1.97 -5.36 2.72
C VAL A 142 -1.65 -6.26 3.91
N ARG A 143 -1.39 -7.55 3.67
CA ARG A 143 -1.01 -8.48 4.75
C ARG A 143 0.30 -8.08 5.42
N THR A 144 1.27 -7.58 4.65
CA THR A 144 2.55 -7.10 5.19
C THR A 144 2.32 -5.93 6.15
N VAL A 145 1.47 -4.97 5.77
CA VAL A 145 1.13 -3.81 6.61
C VAL A 145 0.49 -4.26 7.92
N VAL A 146 -0.51 -5.14 7.84
CA VAL A 146 -1.26 -5.60 9.03
C VAL A 146 -0.37 -6.41 9.98
N TYR A 147 0.46 -7.32 9.45
CA TYR A 147 1.39 -8.08 10.27
C TYR A 147 2.48 -7.19 10.88
N SER A 148 2.99 -6.22 10.13
CA SER A 148 3.95 -5.25 10.66
C SER A 148 3.33 -4.44 11.80
N GLN A 149 2.09 -3.95 11.65
CA GLN A 149 1.39 -3.19 12.67
C GLN A 149 1.19 -4.01 13.97
N PHE A 150 0.81 -5.29 13.85
CA PHE A 150 0.67 -6.16 15.02
C PHE A 150 2.02 -6.40 15.72
N LEU A 151 3.07 -6.68 14.94
CA LEU A 151 4.38 -6.99 15.48
C LEU A 151 5.07 -5.76 16.08
N GLU A 152 4.79 -4.55 15.59
CA GLU A 152 5.42 -3.32 16.08
C GLU A 152 5.15 -3.05 17.58
N SER A 153 3.97 -3.43 18.07
CA SER A 153 3.60 -3.29 19.48
C SER A 153 4.25 -4.30 20.43
N TYR A 154 4.82 -5.39 19.92
CA TYR A 154 5.35 -6.48 20.74
C TYR A 154 6.82 -6.75 20.44
N LYS A 155 7.65 -6.85 21.49
CA LYS A 155 9.04 -7.34 21.35
C LYS A 155 9.08 -8.86 21.09
N SER A 156 8.19 -9.58 21.76
CA SER A 156 8.05 -11.03 21.66
C SER A 156 6.57 -11.40 21.80
N VAL A 157 6.09 -12.34 20.98
CA VAL A 157 4.70 -12.81 21.00
C VAL A 157 4.64 -14.29 20.64
N THR A 158 3.76 -15.07 21.28
CA THR A 158 3.58 -16.47 20.91
C THR A 158 2.80 -16.61 19.60
N MET A 159 3.14 -17.63 18.80
CA MET A 159 2.45 -17.94 17.54
C MET A 159 0.95 -18.19 17.75
N GLU A 160 0.59 -18.81 18.86
CA GLU A 160 -0.82 -19.08 19.23
C GLU A 160 -1.61 -17.81 19.53
N ALA A 161 -1.01 -16.86 20.25
CA ALA A 161 -1.68 -15.59 20.55
C ALA A 161 -1.92 -14.78 19.28
N MET A 162 -0.93 -14.77 18.38
CA MET A 162 -1.08 -14.15 17.05
C MET A 162 -2.19 -14.85 16.25
N ALA A 163 -2.16 -16.18 16.16
CA ALA A 163 -3.18 -16.98 15.47
C ALA A 163 -4.60 -16.68 15.99
N ARG A 164 -4.77 -16.58 17.31
CA ARG A 164 -6.04 -16.25 17.95
C ARG A 164 -6.52 -14.83 17.65
N ALA A 165 -5.60 -13.85 17.65
CA ALA A 165 -5.93 -12.45 17.34
C ALA A 165 -6.38 -12.28 15.88
N PHE A 166 -5.74 -12.99 14.95
CA PHE A 166 -6.07 -12.97 13.52
C PHE A 166 -7.23 -13.91 13.15
N GLY A 167 -7.58 -14.87 14.00
CA GLY A 167 -8.64 -15.85 13.75
C GLY A 167 -8.26 -16.92 12.72
N VAL A 168 -6.98 -17.26 12.62
CA VAL A 168 -6.42 -18.23 11.66
C VAL A 168 -5.64 -19.32 12.38
N SER A 169 -5.25 -20.38 11.67
CA SER A 169 -4.45 -21.46 12.25
C SER A 169 -2.97 -21.06 12.42
N VAL A 170 -2.29 -21.70 13.37
CA VAL A 170 -0.85 -21.50 13.60
C VAL A 170 -0.03 -21.85 12.35
N ASP A 171 -0.37 -22.96 11.68
CA ASP A 171 0.28 -23.38 10.43
C ASP A 171 0.14 -22.36 9.30
N PHE A 172 -1.00 -21.67 9.24
CA PHE A 172 -1.23 -20.64 8.24
C PHE A 172 -0.29 -19.44 8.48
N ILE A 173 -0.18 -18.99 9.73
CA ILE A 173 0.72 -17.89 10.10
C ILE A 173 2.18 -18.26 9.87
N ASP A 174 2.60 -19.48 10.24
CA ASP A 174 3.98 -19.96 10.04
C ASP A 174 4.36 -19.88 8.54
N ARG A 175 3.48 -20.38 7.66
CA ARG A 175 3.70 -20.35 6.20
C ARG A 175 3.69 -18.95 5.60
N GLU A 176 2.86 -18.04 6.10
CA GLU A 176 2.83 -16.66 5.59
C GLU A 176 4.03 -15.86 6.09
N LEU A 177 4.29 -15.85 7.41
CA LEU A 177 5.40 -15.10 8.00
C LEU A 177 6.75 -15.56 7.46
N SER A 178 6.98 -16.86 7.34
CA SER A 178 8.23 -17.39 6.77
C SER A 178 8.53 -16.83 5.38
N ARG A 179 7.53 -16.70 4.50
CA ARG A 179 7.72 -16.09 3.17
C ARG A 179 8.03 -14.59 3.26
N PHE A 180 7.37 -13.87 4.15
CA PHE A 180 7.58 -12.43 4.31
C PHE A 180 8.93 -12.09 4.94
N ILE A 181 9.38 -12.91 5.89
CA ILE A 181 10.70 -12.81 6.53
C ILE A 181 11.79 -13.15 5.52
N ALA A 182 11.63 -14.23 4.75
CA ALA A 182 12.57 -14.59 3.69
C ALA A 182 12.66 -13.52 2.59
N ALA A 183 11.56 -12.84 2.29
CA ALA A 183 11.54 -11.70 1.36
C ALA A 183 12.09 -10.39 1.98
N GLY A 184 12.44 -10.38 3.28
CA GLY A 184 12.94 -9.21 3.99
C GLY A 184 11.91 -8.09 4.17
N ARG A 185 10.61 -8.41 4.09
CA ARG A 185 9.51 -7.45 4.24
C ARG A 185 9.07 -7.29 5.69
N LEU A 186 9.27 -8.31 6.52
CA LEU A 186 9.02 -8.29 7.96
C LEU A 186 10.33 -8.52 8.71
N HIS A 187 10.61 -7.66 9.69
CA HIS A 187 11.81 -7.75 10.53
C HIS A 187 11.52 -8.53 11.81
N CYS A 188 11.18 -9.81 11.66
CA CYS A 188 10.96 -10.71 12.78
C CYS A 188 11.70 -12.04 12.56
N LYS A 189 11.93 -12.75 13.66
CA LYS A 189 12.50 -14.10 13.70
C LYS A 189 11.48 -15.04 14.32
N ILE A 190 11.37 -16.23 13.76
CA ILE A 190 10.49 -17.28 14.26
C ILE A 190 11.36 -18.29 15.00
N ASP A 191 11.08 -18.49 16.29
CA ASP A 191 11.56 -19.64 17.04
C ASP A 191 10.46 -20.70 17.07
N LYS A 192 10.66 -21.78 16.31
CA LYS A 192 9.67 -22.86 16.19
C LYS A 192 9.70 -23.84 17.37
N VAL A 193 10.82 -23.94 18.09
CA VAL A 193 10.94 -24.86 19.23
C VAL A 193 10.17 -24.30 20.42
N VAL A 194 10.32 -22.99 20.66
CA VAL A 194 9.61 -22.29 21.75
C VAL A 194 8.23 -21.81 21.30
N GLY A 195 8.00 -21.67 19.99
CA GLY A 195 6.72 -21.20 19.42
C GLY A 195 6.54 -19.68 19.55
N VAL A 196 7.64 -18.94 19.52
CA VAL A 196 7.69 -17.49 19.80
C VAL A 196 8.20 -16.73 18.58
N LEU A 197 7.58 -15.58 18.33
CA LEU A 197 8.00 -14.59 17.36
C LEU A 197 8.75 -13.48 18.08
N GLU A 198 10.00 -13.24 17.68
CA GLU A 198 10.79 -12.13 18.18
C GLU A 198 10.90 -11.05 17.11
N THR A 199 10.59 -9.81 17.47
CA THR A 199 10.74 -8.68 16.55
C THR A 199 12.14 -8.11 16.69
N ASN A 200 12.84 -8.00 15.56
CA ASN A 200 14.13 -7.33 15.53
C ASN A 200 13.89 -5.92 15.02
N ARG A 201 14.16 -4.91 15.84
CA ARG A 201 14.06 -3.51 15.43
C ARG A 201 15.37 -3.14 14.72
N PRO A 202 15.40 -3.02 13.39
CA PRO A 202 16.62 -2.62 12.71
C PRO A 202 16.94 -1.17 13.07
N ASP A 203 18.18 -0.91 13.50
CA ASP A 203 18.65 0.45 13.70
C ASP A 203 18.53 1.24 12.40
N ALA A 204 17.98 2.46 12.48
CA ALA A 204 17.79 3.33 11.31
C ALA A 204 19.10 3.56 10.53
N LYS A 205 20.25 3.60 11.21
CA LYS A 205 21.58 3.71 10.58
C LYS A 205 21.94 2.47 9.76
N ASN A 206 21.66 1.27 10.26
CA ASN A 206 21.98 0.03 9.56
C ASN A 206 21.06 -0.14 8.33
N ALA A 207 19.77 0.20 8.47
CA ALA A 207 18.85 0.24 7.35
C ALA A 207 19.29 1.23 6.26
N LEU A 208 19.71 2.45 6.65
CA LEU A 208 20.21 3.46 5.72
C LEU A 208 21.49 2.99 5.02
N TYR A 209 22.44 2.44 5.77
CA TYR A 209 23.69 1.91 5.24
C TYR A 209 23.44 0.82 4.17
N GLN A 210 22.57 -0.15 4.47
CA GLN A 210 22.20 -1.21 3.54
C GLN A 210 21.49 -0.68 2.29
N ALA A 211 20.63 0.34 2.43
CA ALA A 211 19.95 0.98 1.31
C ALA A 211 20.95 1.70 0.39
N THR A 212 21.90 2.44 0.97
CA THR A 212 22.93 3.18 0.24
C THR A 212 23.84 2.24 -0.56
N ILE A 213 24.27 1.12 0.03
CA ILE A 213 25.08 0.12 -0.70
C ILE A 213 24.30 -0.43 -1.90
N LYS A 214 23.05 -0.84 -1.70
CA LYS A 214 22.22 -1.39 -2.79
C LYS A 214 22.02 -0.39 -3.93
N GLN A 215 21.78 0.88 -3.62
CA GLN A 215 21.66 1.93 -4.63
C GLN A 215 23.01 2.21 -5.32
N GLY A 216 24.11 2.20 -4.56
CA GLY A 216 25.47 2.33 -5.06
C GLY A 216 25.82 1.23 -6.05
N ASP A 217 25.56 -0.03 -5.72
CA ASP A 217 25.81 -1.17 -6.61
C ASP A 217 24.99 -1.07 -7.90
N PHE A 218 23.73 -0.64 -7.82
CA PHE A 218 22.90 -0.44 -9.00
C PHE A 218 23.47 0.66 -9.92
N LEU A 219 23.93 1.76 -9.32
CA LEU A 219 24.54 2.86 -10.07
C LEU A 219 25.87 2.43 -10.72
N LEU A 220 26.75 1.77 -9.97
CA LEU A 220 28.03 1.26 -10.47
C LEU A 220 27.83 0.29 -11.64
N ASN A 221 26.88 -0.63 -11.52
CA ASN A 221 26.54 -1.55 -12.61
C ASN A 221 26.04 -0.83 -13.88
N ARG A 222 25.28 0.27 -13.73
CA ARG A 222 24.85 1.08 -14.87
C ARG A 222 26.02 1.85 -15.49
N ILE A 223 26.89 2.43 -14.69
CA ILE A 223 28.08 3.17 -15.16
C ILE A 223 29.02 2.23 -15.90
N GLN A 224 29.31 1.05 -15.36
CA GLN A 224 30.16 0.04 -16.02
C GLN A 224 29.59 -0.39 -17.37
N LYS A 225 28.27 -0.59 -17.48
CA LYS A 225 27.62 -0.92 -18.76
C LYS A 225 27.72 0.22 -19.75
N LEU A 226 27.56 1.47 -19.30
CA LEU A 226 27.66 2.65 -20.16
C LEU A 226 29.10 2.87 -20.66
N SER A 227 30.11 2.75 -19.79
CA SER A 227 31.53 2.86 -20.18
C SER A 227 31.86 1.87 -21.29
N ARG A 228 31.49 0.59 -21.14
CA ARG A 228 31.72 -0.45 -22.15
C ARG A 228 31.06 -0.18 -23.51
N VAL A 229 30.01 0.63 -23.55
CA VAL A 229 29.31 1.01 -24.81
C VAL A 229 29.92 2.27 -25.42
N ILE A 230 30.51 3.15 -24.61
CA ILE A 230 31.17 4.38 -25.05
C ILE A 230 32.60 4.11 -25.53
N ASP A 231 33.28 3.12 -24.92
CA ASP A 231 34.63 2.69 -25.27
C ASP A 231 34.68 1.79 -26.54
N LEU A 232 33.52 1.47 -27.13
CA LEU A 232 33.32 0.62 -28.32
C LEU A 232 32.91 1.47 -29.52
#